data_AF-A0A919AYX1-F1
#
_entry.id   AF-A0A919AYX1-F1
#
_cell.length_a   1.000
_cell.length_b   1.000
_cell.length_c   1.000
_cell.angle_alpha   90.00
_cell.angle_beta   90.00
_cell.angle_gamma   90.00
#
_symmetry.space_group_name_H-M   'P 1'
#
loop_
_entity.id
_entity.type
_entity.pdbx_description
1 polymer ?
#
loop_
_entity_poly.entity_id
_entity_poly.type
_entity_poly.pdbx_seq_one_letter_code
_entity_poly.pdbx_strand_id
1 'polypeptide(L)'
;MGPLSVPAATIAFMTTTTRGVQPRDGQNLVVPVWNALTERADEIRRALPPRPADVRGRWRWLRSLDEDQARRAALLDRLDALCAHVAGRPALGYDSGDLLPAAALEEADGFTSDTFALLIAQYRAQQAVDAG
;
A
#
# COMPACT_ATOMS: atom_id res chain seq x y z
N MET A 1 -25.58 61.89 -27.33
CA MET A 1 -26.32 60.78 -26.69
C MET A 1 -25.53 59.52 -27.00
N GLY A 2 -24.54 59.06 -26.23
CA GLY A 2 -24.53 58.86 -24.78
C GLY A 2 -24.67 57.34 -24.52
N PRO A 3 -23.59 56.60 -24.21
CA PRO A 3 -23.57 55.15 -24.07
C PRO A 3 -23.81 54.67 -22.63
N LEU A 4 -24.31 53.44 -22.48
CA LEU A 4 -24.27 52.61 -21.27
C LEU A 4 -23.95 51.19 -21.79
N SER A 5 -22.81 50.51 -21.58
CA SER A 5 -21.97 50.30 -20.38
C SER A 5 -22.86 49.94 -19.18
N VAL A 6 -22.89 48.70 -18.65
CA VAL A 6 -21.83 47.97 -17.91
C VAL A 6 -22.14 46.42 -17.90
N PRO A 7 -21.36 45.50 -17.25
CA PRO A 7 -20.85 44.27 -17.87
C PRO A 7 -21.15 42.98 -17.06
N ALA A 8 -20.33 41.93 -17.28
CA ALA A 8 -20.14 40.71 -16.48
C ALA A 8 -21.21 39.61 -16.66
N ALA A 9 -20.88 38.33 -16.81
CA ALA A 9 -19.73 37.62 -16.27
C ALA A 9 -19.07 36.71 -17.32
N THR A 10 -17.81 37.01 -17.63
CA THR A 10 -16.83 35.98 -17.93
C THR A 10 -16.74 35.11 -16.68
N ILE A 11 -17.39 33.95 -16.69
CA ILE A 11 -17.06 32.90 -15.73
C ILE A 11 -15.67 32.43 -16.14
N ALA A 12 -14.66 33.03 -15.50
CA ALA A 12 -13.36 32.41 -15.37
C ALA A 12 -13.63 31.08 -14.66
N PHE A 13 -13.66 29.99 -15.42
CA PHE A 13 -13.39 28.68 -14.85
C PHE A 13 -11.96 28.76 -14.33
N MET A 14 -11.83 29.09 -13.05
CA MET A 14 -10.62 28.87 -12.30
C MET A 14 -10.24 27.42 -12.55
N THR A 15 -9.08 27.27 -13.16
CA THR A 15 -8.27 26.06 -13.19
C THR A 15 -8.15 25.50 -11.79
N THR A 16 -9.09 24.63 -11.40
CA THR A 16 -8.76 23.53 -10.52
C THR A 16 -8.31 22.42 -11.45
N THR A 17 -7.05 22.54 -11.88
CA THR A 17 -6.26 21.35 -12.16
C THR A 17 -6.29 20.57 -10.85
N THR A 18 -7.29 19.71 -10.69
CA THR A 18 -7.18 18.56 -9.80
C THR A 18 -5.90 17.90 -10.28
N ARG A 19 -4.82 18.10 -9.54
CA ARG A 19 -3.60 17.33 -9.69
C ARG A 19 -3.99 15.94 -9.24
N GLY A 20 -4.73 15.23 -10.11
CA GLY A 20 -4.93 13.81 -9.99
C GLY A 20 -3.54 13.24 -9.85
N VAL A 21 -3.33 12.50 -8.77
CA VAL A 21 -2.16 11.64 -8.54
C VAL A 21 -1.63 11.21 -9.89
N GLN A 22 -0.43 11.65 -10.27
CA GLN A 22 0.12 11.13 -11.51
C GLN A 22 0.27 9.63 -11.28
N PRO A 23 -0.37 8.76 -12.08
CA PRO A 23 -0.31 7.31 -11.87
C PRO A 23 1.13 6.76 -11.91
N ARG A 24 2.09 7.57 -12.39
CA ARG A 24 3.52 7.30 -12.38
C ARG A 24 4.14 7.22 -10.97
N ASP A 25 3.66 8.00 -10.01
CA ASP A 25 4.30 8.05 -8.68
C ASP A 25 3.95 6.80 -7.85
N GLY A 26 2.70 6.35 -7.89
CA GLY A 26 2.26 5.09 -7.29
C GLY A 26 2.86 3.86 -7.97
N GLN A 27 2.92 3.84 -9.31
CA GLN A 27 3.54 2.73 -10.07
C GLN A 27 5.04 2.58 -9.75
N ASN A 28 5.74 3.69 -9.51
CA ASN A 28 7.15 3.66 -9.12
C ASN A 28 7.38 3.09 -7.70
N LEU A 29 6.35 3.08 -6.85
CA LEU A 29 6.42 2.54 -5.48
C LEU A 29 6.03 1.05 -5.39
N VAL A 30 5.30 0.52 -6.37
CA VAL A 30 4.85 -0.89 -6.38
C VAL A 30 6.02 -1.86 -6.19
N VAL A 31 7.08 -1.73 -7.01
CA VAL A 31 8.23 -2.65 -6.97
C VAL A 31 9.04 -2.49 -5.67
N PRO A 32 9.42 -1.28 -5.23
CA PRO A 32 10.08 -1.10 -3.94
C PRO A 32 9.30 -1.63 -2.74
N VAL A 33 7.99 -1.35 -2.68
CA VAL A 33 7.11 -1.81 -1.59
C VAL A 33 6.98 -3.34 -1.63
N TRP A 34 6.78 -3.93 -2.81
CA TRP A 34 6.71 -5.37 -2.97
C TRP A 34 8.01 -6.07 -2.54
N ASN A 35 9.18 -5.50 -2.88
CA ASN A 35 10.48 -6.01 -2.44
C ASN A 35 10.63 -5.95 -0.92
N ALA A 36 10.28 -4.82 -0.29
CA ALA A 36 10.35 -4.66 1.16
C ALA A 36 9.43 -5.63 1.91
N LEU A 37 8.19 -5.82 1.43
CA LEU A 37 7.26 -6.81 2.00
C LEU A 37 7.80 -8.24 1.86
N THR A 38 8.41 -8.56 0.71
CA THR A 38 9.01 -9.88 0.46
C THR A 38 10.21 -10.13 1.36
N GLU A 39 11.09 -9.14 1.52
CA GLU A 39 12.25 -9.22 2.41
C GLU A 39 11.83 -9.47 3.86
N ARG A 40 10.86 -8.70 4.35
CA ARG A 40 10.30 -8.89 5.69
C ARG A 40 9.64 -10.25 5.85
N ALA A 41 8.89 -10.71 4.85
CA ALA A 41 8.30 -12.05 4.86
C ALA A 41 9.38 -13.14 4.92
N ASP A 42 10.49 -12.97 4.21
CA ASP A 42 11.63 -13.90 4.23
C ASP A 42 12.32 -13.94 5.60
N GLU A 43 12.50 -12.81 6.27
CA GLU A 43 13.02 -12.79 7.65
C GLU A 43 12.14 -13.59 8.60
N ILE A 44 10.82 -13.42 8.51
CA ILE A 44 9.88 -14.17 9.33
C ILE A 44 9.90 -15.67 8.97
N ARG A 45 10.02 -16.03 7.69
CA ARG A 45 10.15 -17.42 7.25
C ARG A 45 11.42 -18.09 7.82
N ARG A 46 12.53 -17.36 7.91
CA ARG A 46 13.78 -17.86 8.52
C ARG A 46 13.67 -18.04 10.03
N ALA A 47 12.85 -17.22 10.70
CA ALA A 47 12.64 -17.27 12.15
C ALA A 47 11.61 -18.33 12.58
N LEU A 48 10.78 -18.83 11.66
CA LEU A 48 9.74 -19.82 11.93
C LEU A 48 10.20 -21.24 11.59
N PRO A 49 9.66 -22.27 12.27
CA PRO A 49 9.82 -23.65 11.82
C PRO A 49 9.28 -23.80 10.38
N PRO A 50 9.91 -24.63 9.52
CA PRO A 50 9.51 -24.80 8.12
C PRO A 50 8.01 -25.06 7.97
N ARG A 51 7.36 -24.25 7.14
CA ARG A 51 5.92 -24.31 6.93
C ARG A 51 5.55 -25.48 6.00
N PRO A 52 4.66 -26.39 6.40
CA PRO A 52 4.15 -27.43 5.52
C PRO A 52 3.29 -26.85 4.37
N ALA A 53 3.39 -27.44 3.19
CA ALA A 53 2.63 -27.02 2.01
C ALA A 53 1.18 -27.53 2.01
N ASP A 54 0.90 -28.64 2.69
CA ASP A 54 -0.44 -29.23 2.74
C ASP A 54 -1.31 -28.62 3.84
N VAL A 55 -2.63 -28.58 3.60
CA VAL A 55 -3.60 -27.93 4.51
C VAL A 55 -3.60 -28.57 5.91
N ARG A 56 -3.47 -29.90 5.99
CA ARG A 56 -3.50 -30.63 7.26
C ARG A 56 -2.21 -30.42 8.05
N GLY A 57 -1.07 -30.43 7.37
CA GLY A 57 0.24 -30.10 7.91
C GLY A 57 0.29 -28.67 8.42
N ARG A 58 -0.28 -27.71 7.67
CA ARG A 58 -0.39 -26.31 8.09
C ARG A 58 -1.22 -26.16 9.37
N TRP A 59 -2.34 -26.87 9.50
CA TRP A 59 -3.13 -26.85 10.74
C TRP A 59 -2.35 -27.41 11.94
N ARG A 60 -1.65 -28.54 11.77
CA ARG A 60 -0.82 -29.12 12.84
C ARG A 60 0.34 -28.21 13.23
N TRP A 61 0.99 -27.61 12.24
CA TRP A 61 2.07 -26.65 12.43
C TRP A 61 1.60 -25.46 13.24
N LEU A 62 0.46 -24.83 12.89
CA LEU A 62 -0.12 -23.73 13.67
C LEU A 62 -0.41 -24.13 15.13
N ARG A 63 -0.82 -25.38 15.37
CA ARG A 63 -1.09 -25.89 16.72
C ARG A 63 0.17 -26.17 17.55
N SER A 64 1.33 -26.31 16.90
CA SER A 64 2.61 -26.55 17.57
C SER A 64 3.41 -25.28 17.88
N LEU A 65 2.99 -24.13 17.33
CA LEU A 65 3.69 -22.87 17.56
C LEU A 65 3.45 -22.35 18.98
N ASP A 66 4.47 -21.74 19.57
CA ASP A 66 4.28 -20.88 20.73
C ASP A 66 3.55 -19.57 20.35
N GLU A 67 3.21 -18.76 21.34
CA GLU A 67 2.46 -17.52 21.12
C GLU A 67 3.20 -16.54 20.21
N ASP A 68 4.52 -16.42 20.35
CA ASP A 68 5.33 -15.48 19.59
C ASP A 68 5.49 -15.93 18.14
N GLN A 69 5.70 -17.23 17.94
CA GLN A 69 5.70 -17.87 16.63
C GLN A 69 4.32 -17.78 15.96
N ALA A 70 3.23 -17.92 16.69
CA ALA A 70 1.88 -17.78 16.17
C ALA A 70 1.61 -16.34 15.69
N ARG A 71 2.06 -15.32 16.45
CA ARG A 71 2.01 -13.92 16.02
C ARG A 71 2.81 -13.69 14.74
N ARG A 72 4.04 -14.20 14.68
CA ARG A 72 4.88 -14.13 13.47
C ARG A 72 4.24 -14.84 12.28
N ALA A 73 3.63 -16.00 12.49
CA ALA A 73 2.93 -16.75 11.44
C ALA A 73 1.71 -16.01 10.89
N ALA A 74 0.93 -15.34 11.77
CA ALA A 74 -0.18 -14.51 11.35
C ALA A 74 0.28 -13.27 10.56
N LEU A 75 1.38 -12.64 11.00
CA LEU A 75 2.00 -11.54 10.27
C LEU A 75 2.50 -12.01 8.89
N LEU A 76 3.14 -13.17 8.80
CA LEU A 76 3.58 -13.75 7.53
C LEU A 76 2.40 -13.95 6.56
N ASP A 77 1.27 -14.48 7.04
CA ASP A 77 0.07 -14.67 6.23
C ASP A 77 -0.50 -13.34 5.72
N ARG A 78 -0.44 -12.29 6.54
CA ARG A 78 -0.83 -10.93 6.12
C ARG A 78 0.13 -10.35 5.09
N LEU A 79 1.44 -10.52 5.26
CA LEU A 79 2.44 -10.05 4.30
C LEU A 79 2.31 -10.78 2.95
N ASP A 80 2.09 -12.09 2.96
CA ASP A 80 1.85 -12.88 1.74
C ASP A 80 0.61 -12.36 0.98
N ALA A 81 -0.46 -12.00 1.70
CA ALA A 81 -1.66 -11.42 1.11
C ALA A 81 -1.40 -10.02 0.52
N LEU A 82 -0.65 -9.16 1.23
CA LEU A 82 -0.28 -7.83 0.74
C LEU A 82 0.62 -7.92 -0.50
N CYS A 83 1.61 -8.81 -0.51
CA CYS A 83 2.44 -9.06 -1.69
C CYS A 83 1.60 -9.50 -2.90
N ALA A 84 0.62 -10.38 -2.69
CA ALA A 84 -0.30 -10.81 -3.74
C ALA A 84 -1.17 -9.64 -4.24
N HIS A 85 -1.67 -8.80 -3.33
CA HIS A 85 -2.46 -7.60 -3.66
C HIS A 85 -1.68 -6.63 -4.54
N VAL A 86 -0.48 -6.26 -4.11
CA VAL A 86 0.41 -5.36 -4.85
C VAL A 86 0.80 -5.95 -6.21
N ALA A 87 0.84 -7.28 -6.34
CA ALA A 87 1.04 -7.99 -7.61
C ALA A 87 -0.24 -8.11 -8.48
N GLY A 88 -1.35 -7.46 -8.08
CA GLY A 88 -2.61 -7.44 -8.83
C GLY A 88 -3.59 -8.58 -8.51
N ARG A 89 -3.37 -9.34 -7.41
CA ARG A 89 -4.33 -10.34 -6.91
C ARG A 89 -5.02 -9.79 -5.66
N PRO A 90 -6.27 -9.30 -5.75
CA PRO A 90 -6.93 -8.61 -4.66
C PRO A 90 -6.96 -9.46 -3.38
N ALA A 91 -6.30 -8.96 -2.33
CA ALA A 91 -6.41 -9.51 -0.99
C ALA A 91 -7.74 -9.10 -0.33
N LEU A 92 -8.30 -10.01 0.47
CA LEU A 92 -9.53 -9.77 1.23
C LEU A 92 -9.35 -8.60 2.21
N GLY A 93 -10.32 -7.69 2.24
CA GLY A 93 -10.29 -6.52 3.13
C GLY A 93 -9.61 -5.28 2.54
N TYR A 94 -9.16 -5.35 1.29
CA TYR A 94 -8.58 -4.22 0.54
C TYR A 94 -9.38 -3.95 -0.74
N ASP A 95 -9.47 -2.69 -1.14
CA ASP A 95 -10.12 -2.31 -2.40
C ASP A 95 -9.28 -2.80 -3.59
N SER A 96 -9.91 -3.46 -4.58
CA SER A 96 -9.22 -3.95 -5.78
C SER A 96 -8.65 -2.85 -6.69
N GLY A 97 -9.13 -1.60 -6.57
CA GLY A 97 -8.59 -0.44 -7.27
C GLY A 97 -7.43 0.24 -6.54
N ASP A 98 -7.18 -0.12 -5.27
CA ASP A 98 -6.10 0.43 -4.47
C ASP A 98 -4.83 -0.41 -4.61
N LEU A 99 -4.00 -0.09 -5.61
CA LEU A 99 -2.76 -0.82 -5.88
C LEU A 99 -1.76 -0.83 -4.71
N LEU A 100 -1.84 0.16 -3.81
CA LEU A 100 -0.90 0.37 -2.71
C LEU A 100 -1.66 0.75 -1.43
N PRO A 101 -2.31 -0.24 -0.78
CA PRO A 101 -3.05 0.02 0.44
C PRO A 101 -2.13 0.56 1.54
N ALA A 102 -2.65 1.44 2.39
CA ALA A 102 -1.89 2.04 3.49
C ALA A 102 -1.15 1.00 4.35
N ALA A 103 -1.79 -0.16 4.57
CA ALA A 103 -1.20 -1.30 5.25
C ALA A 103 0.07 -1.83 4.55
N ALA A 104 0.12 -1.90 3.22
CA ALA A 104 1.34 -2.31 2.50
C ALA A 104 2.49 -1.34 2.75
N LEU A 105 2.19 -0.04 2.76
CA LEU A 105 3.17 1.00 3.05
C LEU A 105 3.65 0.93 4.50
N GLU A 106 2.76 0.64 5.46
CA GLU A 106 3.09 0.54 6.88
C GLU A 106 4.00 -0.63 7.14
N GLU A 107 3.71 -1.77 6.52
CA GLU A 107 4.53 -2.96 6.71
C GLU A 107 5.85 -2.92 5.93
N ALA A 108 5.95 -2.09 4.88
CA ALA A 108 7.19 -1.80 4.17
C ALA A 108 8.06 -0.74 4.86
N ASP A 109 7.50 0.02 5.80
CA ASP A 109 8.25 1.02 6.55
C ASP A 109 9.36 0.36 7.38
N GLY A 110 10.55 0.96 7.38
CA GLY A 110 11.75 0.37 7.96
C GLY A 110 12.43 -0.75 7.15
N PHE A 111 11.83 -1.22 6.05
CA PHE A 111 12.43 -2.17 5.10
C PHE A 111 12.75 -1.53 3.74
N THR A 112 12.34 -0.28 3.53
CA THR A 112 12.72 0.52 2.36
C THR A 112 13.90 1.44 2.69
N SER A 113 14.75 1.75 1.71
CA SER A 113 15.81 2.75 1.89
C SER A 113 15.26 4.14 2.20
N ASP A 114 16.08 5.01 2.81
CA ASP A 114 15.68 6.39 3.17
C ASP A 114 15.06 7.17 2.01
N THR A 115 15.57 6.96 0.79
CA THR A 115 15.02 7.57 -0.43
C THR A 115 13.58 7.14 -0.70
N PHE A 116 13.27 5.86 -0.53
CA PHE A 116 11.91 5.35 -0.74
C PHE A 116 10.99 5.64 0.45
N ALA A 117 11.50 5.67 1.67
CA ALA A 117 10.73 6.10 2.85
C ALA A 117 10.19 7.53 2.68
N LEU A 118 11.00 8.45 2.13
CA LEU A 118 10.57 9.81 1.81
C LEU A 118 9.47 9.83 0.73
N LEU A 119 9.59 9.00 -0.31
CA LEU A 119 8.57 8.90 -1.36
C LEU A 119 7.25 8.31 -0.83
N ILE A 120 7.32 7.32 0.06
CA ILE A 120 6.16 6.75 0.76
C ILE A 120 5.47 7.81 1.62
N ALA A 121 6.24 8.62 2.37
CA ALA A 121 5.70 9.70 3.19
C ALA A 121 4.98 10.76 2.32
N GLN A 122 5.56 11.13 1.18
CA GLN A 122 4.94 12.05 0.23
C GLN A 122 3.64 11.47 -0.36
N TYR A 123 3.66 10.20 -0.77
CA TYR A 123 2.48 9.51 -1.31
C TYR A 123 1.34 9.47 -0.29
N ARG A 124 1.63 9.14 0.98
CA ARG A 124 0.64 9.14 2.07
C ARG A 124 0.06 10.53 2.34
N ALA A 125 0.91 11.56 2.35
CA ALA A 125 0.45 12.94 2.56
C ALA A 125 -0.51 13.38 1.44
N GLN A 126 -0.26 12.97 0.21
CA GLN A 126 -1.15 13.27 -0.92
C GLN A 126 -2.50 12.52 -0.80
N GLN A 127 -2.48 11.24 -0.44
CA GLN A 127 -3.71 10.45 -0.22
C GLN A 127 -4.59 11.03 0.89
N ALA A 128 -3.98 11.56 1.96
CA ALA A 128 -4.73 12.22 3.04
C ALA A 128 -5.41 13.53 2.61
N VAL A 129 -4.84 14.23 1.63
CA VAL A 129 -5.43 15.46 1.05
C VAL A 129 -6.59 15.13 0.11
N ASP A 130 -6.48 14.04 -0.67
CA ASP A 130 -7.50 13.66 -1.64
C ASP A 130 -8.75 13.01 -0.98
N ALA A 131 -8.64 12.59 0.27
CA ALA A 131 -9.73 12.00 1.06
C ALA A 131 -10.51 13.01 1.94
N GLY A 132 -10.07 14.27 2.01
CA GLY A 132 -10.67 15.35 2.82
C GLY A 132 -11.48 16.35 1.99
#